data_AF-A0A0P7DDP1-F1
#
_entry.id   AF-A0A0P7DDP1-F1
#
_cell.length_a   1.000
_cell.length_b   1.000
_cell.length_c   1.000
_cell.angle_alpha   90.00
_cell.angle_beta   90.00
_cell.angle_gamma   90.00
#
_symmetry.space_group_name_H-M   'P 1'
#
loop_
_entity.id
_entity.type
_entity.pdbx_description
1 polymer ?
#
loop_
_entity_poly.entity_id
_entity_poly.type
_entity_poly.pdbx_seq_one_letter_code
_entity_poly.pdbx_strand_id
1 'polypeptide(L)'
;MSEDTFYPQAQRGLPGLLRAWLTHGRGDSERLAVLLADTARVASLGQPASNPDGETLEQWAAEGGAPLWAPKAALFLLMQMPARPVPQGPDDACAWAYCWLRMREHDSPTAALMALPEHLRQPLAWPIEAAWQDLTHQRLI
;
A
#
# COMPACT_ATOMS: atom_id res chain seq x y z
N MET A 1 -5.88 -23.06 3.98
CA MET A 1 -4.84 -22.04 4.28
C MET A 1 -5.32 -21.32 5.51
N SER A 2 -4.58 -21.40 6.62
CA SER A 2 -5.04 -20.86 7.91
C SER A 2 -5.22 -19.34 7.82
N GLU A 3 -6.31 -18.84 8.40
CA GLU A 3 -6.73 -17.43 8.39
C GLU A 3 -5.67 -16.48 9.02
N ASP A 4 -4.74 -17.02 9.82
CA ASP A 4 -3.62 -16.30 10.46
C ASP A 4 -2.46 -15.89 9.52
N THR A 5 -2.58 -16.10 8.21
CA THR A 5 -1.44 -15.91 7.28
C THR A 5 -1.45 -14.58 6.53
N PHE A 6 -2.58 -13.90 6.44
CA PHE A 6 -2.69 -12.67 5.64
C PHE A 6 -1.85 -11.52 6.21
N TYR A 7 -2.07 -11.15 7.49
CA TYR A 7 -1.40 -9.98 8.06
C TYR A 7 0.13 -10.09 8.06
N PRO A 8 0.76 -11.21 8.50
CA PRO A 8 2.20 -11.38 8.39
C PRO A 8 2.71 -11.28 6.94
N GLN A 9 1.94 -11.80 5.97
CA GLN A 9 2.29 -11.74 4.56
C GLN A 9 2.22 -10.30 4.02
N ALA A 10 1.16 -9.55 4.36
CA ALA A 10 1.03 -8.15 4.01
C ALA A 10 2.17 -7.29 4.58
N GLN A 11 2.57 -7.54 5.84
CA GLN A 11 3.69 -6.84 6.47
C GLN A 11 5.01 -7.05 5.72
N ARG A 12 5.30 -8.28 5.26
CA ARG A 12 6.48 -8.56 4.42
C ARG A 12 6.44 -7.86 3.07
N GLY A 13 5.25 -7.59 2.53
CA GLY A 13 5.06 -6.93 1.24
C GLY A 13 5.09 -5.39 1.28
N LEU A 14 4.95 -4.76 2.46
CA LEU A 14 4.94 -3.28 2.57
C LEU A 14 6.15 -2.59 1.92
N PRO A 15 7.39 -3.08 2.07
CA PRO A 15 8.55 -2.49 1.41
C PRO A 15 8.44 -2.53 -0.12
N GLY A 16 7.71 -3.50 -0.68
CA GLY A 16 7.47 -3.64 -2.12
C GLY A 16 6.72 -2.46 -2.74
N LEU A 17 5.79 -1.83 -2.00
CA LEU A 17 5.13 -0.60 -2.44
C LEU A 17 6.10 0.57 -2.58
N LEU A 18 7.05 0.70 -1.65
CA LEU A 18 8.05 1.76 -1.68
C LEU A 18 9.09 1.51 -2.78
N ARG A 19 9.50 0.25 -3.02
CA ARG A 19 10.32 -0.11 -4.18
C ARG A 19 9.62 0.19 -5.50
N ALA A 20 8.33 -0.12 -5.62
CA ALA A 20 7.55 0.22 -6.80
C ALA A 20 7.50 1.74 -7.01
N TRP A 21 7.35 2.51 -5.93
CA TRP A 21 7.41 3.97 -5.98
C TRP A 21 8.77 4.50 -6.42
N LEU A 22 9.87 3.99 -5.88
CA LEU A 22 11.24 4.32 -6.31
C LEU A 22 11.48 3.96 -7.79
N THR A 23 10.89 2.86 -8.26
CA THR A 23 11.05 2.37 -9.64
C THR A 23 10.26 3.21 -10.66
N HIS A 24 9.02 3.56 -10.33
CA HIS A 24 8.11 4.21 -11.28
C HIS A 24 8.04 5.73 -11.12
N GLY A 25 8.37 6.24 -9.93
CA GLY A 25 8.40 7.65 -9.59
C GLY A 25 9.37 8.43 -10.48
N ARG A 26 9.09 9.73 -10.66
CA ARG A 26 9.99 10.63 -11.39
C ARG A 26 10.70 11.56 -10.42
N GLY A 27 12.02 11.44 -10.35
CA GLY A 27 12.87 12.23 -9.47
C GLY A 27 13.93 11.36 -8.81
N ASP A 28 14.79 11.99 -8.02
CA ASP A 28 15.65 11.31 -7.07
C ASP A 28 14.86 10.86 -5.83
N SER A 29 15.47 10.00 -5.01
CA SER A 29 14.85 9.48 -3.80
C SER A 29 14.44 10.59 -2.84
N GLU A 30 15.21 11.67 -2.74
CA GLU A 30 14.89 12.86 -1.92
C GLU A 30 13.53 13.46 -2.30
N ARG A 31 13.33 13.76 -3.58
CA ARG A 31 12.05 14.32 -4.06
C ARG A 31 10.91 13.32 -3.89
N LEU A 32 11.16 12.03 -4.13
CA LEU A 32 10.15 10.98 -3.99
C LEU A 32 9.70 10.82 -2.53
N ALA A 33 10.61 10.99 -1.57
CA ALA A 33 10.33 10.93 -0.13
C ALA A 33 9.44 12.09 0.33
N VAL A 34 9.74 13.32 -0.11
CA VAL A 34 8.91 14.50 0.16
C VAL A 34 7.51 14.34 -0.43
N LEU A 35 7.40 13.85 -1.67
CA LEU A 35 6.10 13.62 -2.32
C LEU A 35 5.22 12.62 -1.55
N LEU A 36 5.80 11.59 -0.94
CA LEU A 36 5.03 10.67 -0.09
C LEU A 36 4.45 11.38 1.13
N ALA A 37 5.26 12.20 1.81
CA ALA A 37 4.80 12.92 3.01
C ALA A 37 3.71 13.95 2.67
N ASP A 38 3.89 14.73 1.60
CA ASP A 38 2.89 15.70 1.17
C ASP A 38 1.59 15.03 0.72
N THR A 39 1.71 13.93 -0.03
CA THR A 39 0.54 13.13 -0.43
C THR A 39 -0.19 12.60 0.79
N ALA A 40 0.54 12.06 1.79
CA ALA A 40 -0.09 11.53 2.99
C ALA A 40 -0.88 12.59 3.76
N ARG A 41 -0.36 13.82 3.85
CA ARG A 41 -1.06 14.95 4.47
C ARG A 41 -2.30 15.36 3.68
N VAL A 42 -2.15 15.58 2.37
CA VAL A 42 -3.23 16.11 1.51
C VAL A 42 -4.36 15.10 1.34
N ALA A 43 -4.03 13.81 1.24
CA ALA A 43 -5.00 12.73 1.08
C ALA A 43 -5.44 12.08 2.40
N SER A 44 -5.06 12.66 3.55
CA SER A 44 -5.41 12.16 4.89
C SER A 44 -5.05 10.68 5.13
N LEU A 45 -3.91 10.22 4.60
CA LEU A 45 -3.45 8.82 4.70
C LEU A 45 -2.66 8.54 5.99
N GLY A 46 -2.50 9.57 6.82
CA GLY A 46 -1.78 9.61 8.08
C GLY A 46 -1.07 10.96 8.23
N GLN A 47 -0.37 11.14 9.34
CA GLN A 47 0.32 12.40 9.65
C GLN A 47 1.82 12.15 9.79
N PRO A 48 2.63 12.44 8.74
CA PRO A 48 4.09 12.43 8.85
C PRO A 48 4.54 13.48 9.86
N ALA A 49 5.29 13.07 10.88
CA ALA A 49 5.85 13.98 11.89
C ALA A 49 6.87 14.95 11.27
N SER A 50 7.64 14.47 10.29
CA SER A 50 8.58 15.22 9.46
C SER A 50 8.55 14.67 8.03
N ASN A 51 9.16 15.40 7.09
CA ASN A 51 9.44 14.81 5.77
C ASN A 51 10.62 13.83 5.93
N PRO A 52 10.50 12.58 5.45
CA PRO A 52 11.66 11.72 5.28
C PRO A 52 12.56 12.28 4.17
N ASP A 53 13.85 11.99 4.27
CA ASP A 53 14.82 12.18 3.20
C ASP A 53 14.87 10.94 2.28
N GLY A 54 15.67 11.04 1.21
CA GLY A 54 15.85 9.96 0.24
C GLY A 54 16.44 8.69 0.85
N GLU A 55 17.41 8.82 1.74
CA GLU A 55 18.06 7.68 2.42
C GLU A 55 17.06 6.90 3.29
N THR A 56 16.22 7.60 4.04
CA THR A 56 15.14 7.01 4.84
C THR A 56 14.17 6.23 3.95
N LEU A 57 13.79 6.79 2.79
CA LEU A 57 12.90 6.09 1.84
C LEU A 57 13.55 4.82 1.27
N GLU A 58 14.83 4.90 0.90
CA GLU A 58 15.58 3.74 0.38
C GLU A 58 15.71 2.64 1.44
N GLN A 59 16.01 3.01 2.69
CA GLN A 59 16.06 2.07 3.81
C GLN A 59 14.70 1.40 4.02
N TRP A 60 13.62 2.16 4.05
CA TRP A 60 12.27 1.61 4.16
C TRP A 60 11.91 0.66 3.02
N ALA A 61 12.36 0.93 1.81
CA ALA A 61 12.12 0.08 0.65
C ALA A 61 12.96 -1.21 0.69
N ALA A 62 14.15 -1.18 1.30
CA ALA A 62 15.03 -2.33 1.45
C ALA A 62 14.64 -3.22 2.64
N GLU A 63 14.45 -2.62 3.81
CA GLU A 63 14.37 -3.32 5.10
C GLU A 63 12.96 -3.30 5.71
N GLY A 64 12.11 -2.37 5.27
CA GLY A 64 10.80 -2.11 5.87
C GLY A 64 10.85 -1.16 7.05
N GLY A 65 9.87 -1.28 7.96
CA GLY A 65 9.76 -0.40 9.13
C GLY A 65 9.17 0.98 8.86
N ALA A 66 8.74 1.27 7.63
CA ALA A 66 8.06 2.52 7.31
C ALA A 66 6.74 2.67 8.12
N PRO A 67 6.43 3.88 8.63
CA PRO A 67 5.10 4.16 9.14
C PRO A 67 4.04 3.93 8.05
N LEU A 68 2.88 3.38 8.42
CA LEU A 68 1.88 2.92 7.45
C LEU A 68 1.38 4.00 6.46
N TRP A 69 1.49 5.28 6.80
CA TRP A 69 1.14 6.36 5.89
C TRP A 69 2.00 6.36 4.61
N ALA A 70 3.26 5.91 4.68
CA ALA A 70 4.19 5.92 3.56
C ALA A 70 3.82 4.92 2.45
N PRO A 71 3.64 3.61 2.74
CA PRO A 71 3.17 2.66 1.72
C PRO A 71 1.74 2.96 1.27
N LYS A 72 0.87 3.55 2.11
CA LYS A 72 -0.42 4.09 1.65
C LYS A 72 -0.22 5.22 0.63
N ALA A 73 0.60 6.23 0.92
CA ALA A 73 0.86 7.30 -0.04
C ALA A 73 1.46 6.77 -1.35
N ALA A 74 2.37 5.80 -1.28
CA ALA A 74 2.92 5.13 -2.45
C ALA A 74 1.83 4.44 -3.27
N LEU A 75 0.98 3.62 -2.67
CA LEU A 75 -0.13 2.96 -3.37
C LEU A 75 -1.09 3.99 -3.98
N PHE A 76 -1.43 5.07 -3.25
CA PHE A 76 -2.29 6.14 -3.74
C PHE A 76 -1.75 6.75 -5.03
N LEU A 77 -0.45 7.04 -5.08
CA LEU A 77 0.23 7.59 -6.26
C LEU A 77 0.34 6.55 -7.40
N LEU A 78 0.76 5.32 -7.09
CA LEU A 78 0.94 4.23 -8.05
C LEU A 78 -0.35 3.93 -8.83
N MET A 79 -1.50 3.90 -8.15
CA MET A 79 -2.82 3.65 -8.77
C MET A 79 -3.19 4.68 -9.86
N GLN A 80 -2.59 5.87 -9.81
CA GLN A 80 -2.87 6.98 -10.72
C GLN A 80 -1.86 7.06 -11.88
N MET A 81 -0.81 6.23 -11.89
CA MET A 81 0.25 6.32 -12.88
C MET A 81 -0.18 5.75 -14.24
N PRO A 82 0.20 6.40 -15.37
CA PRO A 82 -0.11 5.90 -16.70
C PRO A 82 0.56 4.55 -17.02
N ALA A 83 1.66 4.24 -16.34
CA ALA A 83 2.37 2.97 -16.47
C ALA A 83 1.60 1.77 -15.89
N ARG A 84 0.53 2.00 -15.12
CA ARG A 84 -0.34 0.96 -14.53
C ARG A 84 0.46 -0.12 -13.78
N PRO A 85 1.27 0.27 -12.78
CA PRO A 85 2.06 -0.67 -12.00
C PRO A 85 1.14 -1.70 -11.32
N VAL A 86 1.61 -2.94 -11.22
CA VAL A 86 0.92 -4.06 -10.57
C VAL A 86 1.84 -4.70 -9.52
N PRO A 87 1.29 -5.39 -8.50
CA PRO A 87 2.09 -6.16 -7.55
C PRO A 87 3.00 -7.17 -8.25
N GLN A 88 4.24 -7.35 -7.77
CA GLN A 88 5.22 -8.26 -8.40
C GLN A 88 5.19 -9.68 -7.83
N GLY A 89 4.40 -9.91 -6.77
CA GLY A 89 4.24 -11.22 -6.15
C GLY A 89 3.14 -11.27 -5.09
N PRO A 90 2.92 -12.43 -4.46
CA PRO A 90 1.85 -12.62 -3.48
C PRO A 90 1.95 -11.70 -2.26
N ASP A 91 3.15 -11.52 -1.71
CA ASP A 91 3.37 -10.66 -0.54
C ASP A 91 3.06 -9.18 -0.88
N ASP A 92 3.53 -8.70 -2.04
CA ASP A 92 3.18 -7.37 -2.55
C ASP A 92 1.66 -7.24 -2.72
N ALA A 93 0.99 -8.22 -3.33
CA ALA A 93 -0.45 -8.15 -3.57
C ALA A 93 -1.24 -8.05 -2.25
N CYS A 94 -0.83 -8.78 -1.21
CA CYS A 94 -1.38 -8.67 0.14
C CYS A 94 -1.12 -7.29 0.75
N ALA A 95 0.08 -6.72 0.58
CA ALA A 95 0.38 -5.37 1.06
C ALA A 95 -0.46 -4.29 0.37
N TRP A 96 -0.67 -4.41 -0.95
CA TRP A 96 -1.52 -3.50 -1.72
C TRP A 96 -2.97 -3.53 -1.22
N ALA A 97 -3.54 -4.73 -1.04
CA ALA A 97 -4.89 -4.89 -0.49
C ALA A 97 -4.99 -4.37 0.95
N TYR A 98 -4.00 -4.67 1.80
CA TYR A 98 -3.92 -4.21 3.18
C TYR A 98 -3.92 -2.67 3.28
N CYS A 99 -3.12 -2.00 2.45
CA CYS A 99 -3.08 -0.54 2.37
C CYS A 99 -4.41 0.02 1.83
N TRP A 100 -4.94 -0.53 0.74
CA TRP A 100 -6.18 -0.07 0.10
C TRP A 100 -7.39 -0.08 1.03
N LEU A 101 -7.60 -1.17 1.76
CA LEU A 101 -8.72 -1.27 2.72
C LEU A 101 -8.57 -0.30 3.90
N ARG A 102 -7.37 0.24 4.14
CA ARG A 102 -7.08 1.20 5.21
C ARG A 102 -6.92 2.63 4.71
N MET A 103 -7.10 2.90 3.41
CA MET A 103 -7.08 4.26 2.85
C MET A 103 -8.40 4.98 3.03
N ARG A 104 -9.50 4.24 3.01
CA ARG A 104 -10.86 4.75 3.15
C ARG A 104 -11.79 3.62 3.58
N GLU A 105 -12.97 4.00 4.04
CA GLU A 105 -14.03 3.05 4.33
C GLU A 105 -14.61 2.48 3.04
N HIS A 106 -15.00 1.21 3.10
CA HIS A 106 -15.73 0.52 2.05
C HIS A 106 -16.85 -0.28 2.72
N ASP A 107 -17.94 -0.53 2.01
CA ASP A 107 -19.11 -1.22 2.57
C ASP A 107 -18.98 -2.76 2.53
N SER A 108 -18.20 -3.28 1.59
CA SER A 108 -18.04 -4.72 1.35
C SER A 108 -16.73 -5.02 0.60
N PRO A 109 -16.23 -6.28 0.60
CA PRO A 109 -15.04 -6.62 -0.19
C PRO A 109 -15.27 -6.42 -1.69
N THR A 110 -16.49 -6.67 -2.18
CA THR A 110 -16.87 -6.42 -3.58
C THR A 110 -16.84 -4.93 -3.90
N ALA A 111 -17.37 -4.06 -3.02
CA ALA A 111 -17.31 -2.62 -3.22
C ALA A 111 -15.87 -2.11 -3.23
N ALA A 112 -15.02 -2.61 -2.32
CA ALA A 112 -13.61 -2.29 -2.28
C ALA A 112 -12.89 -2.70 -3.57
N LEU A 113 -13.18 -3.90 -4.10
CA LEU A 113 -12.61 -4.41 -5.35
C LEU A 113 -13.06 -3.59 -6.55
N MET A 114 -14.35 -3.30 -6.67
CA MET A 114 -14.90 -2.57 -7.82
C MET A 114 -14.41 -1.12 -7.89
N ALA A 115 -14.06 -0.54 -6.75
CA ALA A 115 -13.58 0.82 -6.67
C ALA A 115 -12.07 0.98 -6.91
N LEU A 116 -11.35 -0.13 -7.18
CA LEU A 116 -9.99 -0.11 -7.72
C LEU A 116 -9.98 0.24 -9.21
N PRO A 117 -8.87 0.82 -9.72
CA PRO A 117 -8.60 0.88 -11.15
C PRO A 117 -8.68 -0.50 -11.80
N GLU A 118 -9.17 -0.58 -13.05
CA GLU A 118 -9.41 -1.84 -13.77
C GLU A 118 -8.22 -2.81 -13.74
N HIS A 119 -7.01 -2.29 -14.00
CA HIS A 119 -5.78 -3.09 -14.05
C HIS A 119 -5.41 -3.75 -12.72
N LEU A 120 -5.99 -3.31 -11.60
CA LEU A 120 -5.73 -3.85 -10.27
C LEU A 120 -6.82 -4.79 -9.77
N ARG A 121 -7.99 -4.85 -10.43
CA ARG A 121 -9.09 -5.70 -9.95
C ARG A 121 -8.71 -7.17 -10.00
N GLN A 122 -8.21 -7.66 -11.13
CA GLN A 122 -7.80 -9.06 -11.25
C GLN A 122 -6.67 -9.44 -10.27
N PRO A 123 -5.52 -8.73 -10.20
CA PRO A 123 -4.43 -9.13 -9.31
C PRO A 123 -4.77 -8.96 -7.82
N LEU A 124 -5.74 -8.11 -7.47
CA LEU A 124 -6.14 -7.88 -6.08
C LEU A 124 -7.45 -8.56 -5.67
N ALA A 125 -8.10 -9.35 -6.54
CA ALA A 125 -9.37 -10.02 -6.21
C ALA A 125 -9.27 -10.89 -4.94
N TRP A 126 -8.39 -11.89 -4.95
CA TRP A 126 -8.16 -12.74 -3.77
C TRP A 126 -7.55 -11.96 -2.58
N PRO A 127 -6.51 -11.13 -2.76
CA PRO A 127 -5.95 -10.34 -1.65
C PRO A 127 -6.97 -9.45 -0.94
N ILE A 128 -7.94 -8.86 -1.67
CA ILE A 128 -8.99 -8.03 -1.06
C ILE A 128 -9.93 -8.85 -0.20
N GLU A 129 -10.34 -10.03 -0.68
CA GLU A 129 -11.18 -10.94 0.11
C GLU A 129 -10.46 -11.38 1.40
N ALA A 130 -9.20 -11.79 1.29
CA ALA A 130 -8.38 -12.20 2.43
C ALA A 130 -8.16 -11.04 3.43
N ALA A 131 -7.84 -9.84 2.92
CA ALA A 131 -7.66 -8.64 3.75
C ALA A 131 -8.95 -8.24 4.48
N TRP A 132 -10.11 -8.45 3.85
CA TRP A 132 -11.41 -8.14 4.44
C TRP A 132 -11.77 -9.09 5.59
N GLN A 133 -11.49 -10.38 5.41
CA GLN A 133 -11.67 -11.40 6.46
C GLN A 133 -10.79 -11.08 7.68
N ASP A 134 -9.50 -10.79 7.45
CA ASP A 134 -8.56 -10.37 8.50
C ASP A 134 -9.04 -9.13 9.26
N LEU A 135 -9.49 -8.09 8.54
CA LEU A 135 -10.02 -6.87 9.14
C LEU A 135 -11.30 -7.12 9.96
N THR A 136 -12.18 -8.01 9.48
CA THR A 136 -13.44 -8.33 10.16
C THR A 136 -13.20 -9.16 11.41
N HIS A 137 -12.30 -10.14 11.37
CA HIS A 137 -11.90 -10.90 12.56
C HIS A 137 -11.30 -9.99 13.64
N GLN A 138 -10.47 -9.01 13.28
CA GLN A 138 -9.94 -8.02 14.23
C GLN A 138 -11.02 -7.14 14.90
N ARG A 139 -12.22 -7.02 14.30
CA ARG A 139 -13.34 -6.26 14.87
C ARG A 139 -14.26 -7.10 15.76
N LEU A 140 -14.17 -8.42 15.69
CA LEU A 140 -15.04 -9.36 16.40
C LEU A 140 -14.39 -9.96 17.66
N ILE A 141 -13.12 -9.65 17.92
CA ILE A 141 -12.36 -10.09 19.11
C ILE A 141 -12.35 -8.98 20.16
#